data_AF-A0A8X6GFD2-F1
#
_entry.id   AF-A0A8X6GFD2-F1
#
_cell.length_a   1.000
_cell.length_b   1.000
_cell.length_c   1.000
_cell.angle_alpha   90.00
_cell.angle_beta   90.00
_cell.angle_gamma   90.00
#
_symmetry.space_group_name_H-M   'P 1'
#
loop_
_entity.id
_entity.type
_entity.pdbx_description
1 polymer ?
#
loop_
_entity_poly.entity_id
_entity_poly.type
_entity_poly.pdbx_seq_one_letter_code
_entity_poly.pdbx_strand_id
1 'polypeptide(L)'
;MQIIEIVLILLSVLQGTRVSLASSHYSQVIPILIDDTLVPDYPADLSSVALFEATFQEEVRTCRILREVFDFSDINPAEFSKRVYPYILSTHKKFKLLNALQASQSCVYHIAKYQKKLNRSILARIYANTVSKLAFAKGVLDEENAEDLALSFASFIRENARRFKKAGDQDWKIKSLAQGLEDFLRSCNILSRKNIPLLDLVFANEWIEAGSS
;
A
#
# COMPACT_ATOMS: atom_id res chain seq x y z
N MET A 1 -7.27 15.50 25.74
CA MET A 1 -5.99 15.11 26.38
C MET A 1 -5.38 13.82 25.81
N GLN A 2 -6.12 13.02 25.02
CA GLN A 2 -5.68 11.71 24.48
C GLN A 2 -4.75 11.74 23.23
N ILE A 3 -4.72 12.83 22.46
CA ILE A 3 -3.88 12.91 21.24
C ILE A 3 -2.39 13.01 21.57
N ILE A 4 -2.04 13.53 22.75
CA ILE A 4 -0.64 13.71 23.17
C ILE A 4 -0.02 12.36 23.57
N GLU A 5 -0.79 11.43 24.14
CA GLU A 5 -0.30 10.10 24.54
C GLU A 5 0.00 9.19 23.34
N ILE A 6 -0.85 9.23 22.29
CA ILE A 6 -0.61 8.46 21.04
C ILE A 6 0.64 8.97 20.31
N VAL A 7 0.88 10.28 20.31
CA VAL A 7 2.09 10.88 19.72
C VAL A 7 3.35 10.52 20.53
N LEU A 8 3.24 10.39 21.86
CA LEU A 8 4.35 9.97 22.73
C LEU A 8 4.68 8.48 22.58
N ILE A 9 3.69 7.62 22.36
CA ILE A 9 3.91 6.18 22.08
C ILE A 9 4.59 6.02 20.72
N LEU A 10 4.15 6.75 19.68
CA LEU A 10 4.82 6.79 18.37
C LEU A 10 6.27 7.33 18.47
N LEU A 11 6.54 8.31 19.33
CA LEU A 11 7.89 8.84 19.56
C LEU A 11 8.78 7.86 20.35
N SER A 12 8.22 7.08 21.28
CA SER A 12 8.98 6.08 22.05
C SER A 12 9.45 4.90 21.21
N VAL A 13 8.64 4.45 20.25
CA VAL A 13 9.00 3.42 19.25
C VAL A 13 10.05 3.94 18.26
N LEU A 14 10.08 5.25 18.00
CA LEU A 14 11.05 5.88 17.10
C LEU A 14 12.41 6.22 17.76
N GLN A 15 12.53 6.24 19.10
CA GLN A 15 13.72 6.78 19.78
C GLN A 15 14.60 5.80 20.57
N GLY A 16 14.31 4.50 20.72
CA GLY A 16 15.30 3.68 21.43
C GLY A 16 15.04 2.19 21.56
N THR A 17 15.87 1.41 20.88
CA THR A 17 16.62 0.33 21.54
C THR A 17 17.91 0.06 20.76
N ARG A 18 19.05 0.53 21.30
CA ARG A 18 20.38 0.07 20.93
C ARG A 18 20.65 -1.25 21.67
N VAL A 19 20.95 -2.33 20.95
CA VAL A 19 21.78 -3.44 21.46
C VAL A 19 22.71 -3.94 20.34
N SER A 20 23.90 -4.33 20.78
CA SER A 20 25.18 -4.54 20.10
C SER A 20 25.25 -5.62 19.01
N LEU A 21 26.22 -5.41 18.12
CA LEU A 21 26.66 -6.19 16.95
C LEU A 21 26.96 -7.68 17.22
N ALA A 22 26.48 -8.54 16.33
CA ALA A 22 27.20 -9.71 15.80
C ALA A 22 26.60 -10.17 14.45
N SER A 23 27.47 -10.61 13.56
CA SER A 23 27.28 -10.82 12.12
C SER A 23 26.31 -11.94 11.71
N SER A 24 25.37 -11.62 10.81
CA SER A 24 25.15 -12.32 9.53
C SER A 24 24.07 -11.57 8.75
N HIS A 25 24.32 -11.31 7.47
CA HIS A 25 23.42 -10.57 6.59
C HIS A 25 22.05 -11.27 6.56
N TYR A 26 20.99 -10.56 7.01
CA TYR A 26 19.54 -10.91 7.07
C TYR A 26 18.87 -11.10 8.45
N SER A 27 19.53 -10.94 9.59
CA SER A 27 18.92 -11.38 10.89
C SER A 27 18.39 -10.31 11.86
N GLN A 28 18.12 -9.06 11.45
CA GLN A 28 17.43 -8.09 12.35
C GLN A 28 16.47 -7.17 11.58
N VAL A 29 15.36 -7.71 11.10
CA VAL A 29 14.14 -6.92 10.95
C VAL A 29 13.48 -6.98 12.32
N ILE A 30 13.68 -5.95 13.16
CA ILE A 30 12.85 -5.78 14.35
C ILE A 30 11.43 -5.58 13.82
N PRO A 31 10.46 -6.46 14.13
CA PRO A 31 9.08 -6.20 13.80
C PRO A 31 8.73 -4.87 14.47
N ILE A 32 8.31 -3.88 13.69
CA ILE A 32 7.48 -2.83 14.29
C ILE A 32 6.30 -3.62 14.85
N LEU A 33 6.21 -3.70 16.18
CA LEU A 33 4.99 -4.11 16.84
C LEU A 33 3.95 -3.10 16.37
N ILE A 34 3.18 -3.48 15.35
CA ILE A 34 1.90 -2.87 15.10
C ILE A 34 1.11 -3.25 16.33
N ASP A 35 0.97 -2.28 17.23
CA ASP A 35 0.06 -2.39 18.35
C ASP A 35 -1.33 -2.67 17.77
N ASP A 36 -1.94 -3.80 18.13
CA ASP A 36 -3.28 -4.19 17.68
C ASP A 36 -4.34 -3.14 18.07
N THR A 37 -4.00 -2.18 18.96
CA THR A 37 -4.85 -1.02 19.29
C THR A 37 -4.79 0.13 18.29
N LEU A 38 -3.91 0.06 17.27
CA LEU A 38 -3.82 1.03 16.17
C LEU A 38 -4.66 0.66 14.95
N VAL A 39 -5.36 -0.48 14.97
CA VAL A 39 -6.38 -0.78 13.95
C VAL A 39 -7.50 0.24 14.14
N PRO A 40 -7.77 1.13 13.16
CA PRO A 40 -8.93 2.01 13.25
C PRO A 40 -10.17 1.14 13.44
N ASP A 41 -10.94 1.41 14.48
CA ASP A 41 -12.26 0.81 14.66
C ASP A 41 -13.13 1.36 13.51
N TYR A 42 -13.19 0.62 12.40
CA TYR A 42 -13.92 1.06 11.22
C TYR A 42 -15.41 0.96 11.55
N PRO A 43 -16.17 2.07 11.50
CA PRO A 43 -17.62 2.01 11.72
C PRO A 43 -18.26 0.99 10.79
N ALA A 44 -19.30 0.32 11.28
CA ALA A 44 -19.93 -0.86 10.69
C ALA A 44 -20.51 -0.69 9.27
N ASP A 45 -20.43 0.49 8.68
CA ASP A 45 -20.88 0.75 7.32
C ASP A 45 -19.70 0.78 6.32
N LEU A 46 -19.13 -0.40 6.10
CA LEU A 46 -18.09 -0.67 5.09
C LEU A 46 -18.69 -0.91 3.69
N SER A 47 -19.96 -0.55 3.47
CA SER A 47 -20.66 -0.71 2.18
C SER A 47 -19.92 -0.01 1.04
N SER A 48 -19.48 1.24 1.27
CA SER A 48 -18.71 2.05 0.32
C SER A 48 -17.34 1.45 0.00
N VAL A 49 -16.66 0.87 1.00
CA VAL A 49 -15.38 0.16 0.82
C VAL A 49 -15.57 -1.09 -0.04
N ALA A 50 -16.60 -1.90 0.26
CA ALA A 50 -16.93 -3.09 -0.49
C ALA A 50 -17.36 -2.77 -1.93
N LEU A 51 -18.15 -1.70 -2.13
CA LEU A 51 -18.57 -1.24 -3.44
C LEU A 51 -17.37 -0.75 -4.27
N PHE A 52 -16.50 0.06 -3.67
CA PHE A 52 -15.25 0.47 -4.31
C PHE A 52 -14.41 -0.74 -4.73
N GLU A 53 -14.23 -1.70 -3.81
CA GLU A 53 -13.45 -2.92 -4.06
C GLU A 53 -14.03 -3.71 -5.24
N ALA A 54 -15.33 -3.99 -5.22
CA ALA A 54 -16.02 -4.75 -6.25
C ALA A 54 -15.89 -4.07 -7.63
N THR A 55 -16.15 -2.76 -7.69
CA THR A 55 -16.05 -1.97 -8.93
C THR A 55 -14.63 -1.94 -9.48
N PHE A 56 -13.63 -1.74 -8.61
CA PHE A 56 -12.23 -1.76 -9.04
C PHE A 56 -11.79 -3.15 -9.55
N GLN A 57 -12.15 -4.21 -8.84
CA GLN A 57 -11.82 -5.58 -9.27
C GLN A 57 -12.47 -5.92 -10.62
N GLU A 58 -13.71 -5.48 -10.84
CA GLU A 58 -14.42 -5.66 -12.11
C GLU A 58 -13.72 -4.92 -13.26
N GLU A 59 -13.29 -3.68 -13.04
CA GLU A 59 -12.51 -2.92 -14.04
C GLU A 59 -11.16 -3.60 -14.33
N VAL A 60 -10.46 -4.13 -13.31
CA VAL A 60 -9.24 -4.92 -13.52
C VAL A 60 -9.52 -6.20 -14.30
N ARG A 61 -10.68 -6.84 -14.12
CA ARG A 61 -11.08 -8.07 -14.80
C ARG A 61 -11.41 -7.84 -16.27
N THR A 62 -12.05 -6.72 -16.61
CA THR A 62 -12.55 -6.43 -17.96
C THR A 62 -11.56 -5.65 -18.81
N CYS A 63 -10.78 -4.74 -18.22
CA CYS A 63 -9.85 -3.88 -18.94
C CYS A 63 -8.53 -4.60 -19.25
N ARG A 64 -8.22 -4.76 -20.55
CA ARG A 64 -7.03 -5.50 -21.02
C ARG A 64 -5.72 -5.05 -20.38
N ILE A 65 -5.45 -3.75 -20.37
CA ILE A 65 -4.16 -3.25 -19.87
C ILE A 65 -4.06 -3.39 -18.35
N LEU A 66 -5.16 -3.21 -17.60
CA LEU A 66 -5.15 -3.44 -16.16
C LEU A 66 -4.92 -4.91 -15.83
N ARG A 67 -5.53 -5.83 -16.59
CA ARG A 67 -5.20 -7.26 -16.46
C ARG A 67 -3.70 -7.52 -16.60
N GLU A 68 -3.04 -6.91 -17.58
CA GLU A 68 -1.60 -7.07 -17.80
C GLU A 68 -0.77 -6.43 -16.67
N VAL A 69 -1.17 -5.24 -16.18
CA VAL A 69 -0.49 -4.54 -15.08
C VAL A 69 -0.51 -5.37 -13.80
N PHE A 70 -1.66 -5.97 -13.46
CA PHE A 70 -1.83 -6.75 -12.24
C PHE A 70 -1.39 -8.22 -12.39
N ASP A 71 -0.91 -8.63 -13.56
CA ASP A 71 -0.40 -9.99 -13.77
C ASP A 71 1.09 -10.10 -13.40
N PHE A 72 1.35 -10.63 -12.22
CA PHE A 72 2.68 -10.97 -11.72
C PHE A 72 2.79 -12.47 -11.39
N SER A 73 2.00 -13.29 -12.08
CA SER A 73 1.96 -14.74 -11.86
C SER A 73 3.26 -15.47 -12.20
N ASP A 74 4.14 -14.80 -12.94
CA ASP A 74 5.46 -15.22 -13.40
C ASP A 74 6.60 -14.91 -12.42
N ILE A 75 6.37 -14.10 -11.38
CA ILE A 75 7.37 -13.78 -10.37
C ILE A 75 6.93 -14.20 -8.97
N ASN A 76 7.89 -14.59 -8.13
CA ASN A 76 7.60 -14.93 -6.75
C ASN A 76 7.45 -13.65 -5.89
N PRO A 77 6.75 -13.73 -4.74
CA PRO A 77 6.54 -12.59 -3.84
C PRO A 77 7.82 -11.91 -3.34
N ALA A 78 8.91 -12.65 -3.12
CA ALA A 78 10.18 -12.08 -2.66
C ALA A 78 10.84 -11.21 -3.73
N GLU A 79 10.78 -11.63 -5.00
CA GLU A 79 11.25 -10.83 -6.13
C GLU A 79 10.39 -9.59 -6.34
N PHE A 80 9.06 -9.73 -6.27
CA PHE A 80 8.15 -8.57 -6.34
C PHE A 80 8.43 -7.56 -5.21
N SER A 81 8.60 -8.03 -3.97
CA SER A 81 8.98 -7.21 -2.82
C SER A 81 10.25 -6.38 -3.09
N LYS A 82 11.28 -7.00 -3.67
CA LYS A 82 12.53 -6.29 -4.02
C LYS A 82 12.31 -5.21 -5.06
N ARG A 83 11.42 -5.44 -6.04
CA ARG A 83 11.13 -4.47 -7.10
C ARG A 83 10.20 -3.34 -6.67
N VAL A 84 9.31 -3.58 -5.72
CA VAL A 84 8.43 -2.54 -5.14
C VAL A 84 9.18 -1.63 -4.17
N TYR A 85 10.16 -2.17 -3.42
CA TYR A 85 10.91 -1.44 -2.39
C TYR A 85 11.48 -0.07 -2.84
N PRO A 86 12.14 0.08 -4.01
CA PRO A 86 12.66 1.37 -4.45
C PRO A 86 11.59 2.45 -4.60
N TYR A 87 10.36 2.08 -4.98
CA TYR A 87 9.25 3.01 -5.13
C TYR A 87 8.76 3.51 -3.78
N ILE A 88 8.52 2.61 -2.82
CA ILE A 88 8.14 2.98 -1.44
C ILE A 88 9.22 3.85 -0.80
N LEU A 89 10.50 3.48 -0.96
CA LEU A 89 11.62 4.27 -0.43
C LEU A 89 11.68 5.67 -1.04
N SER A 90 11.43 5.78 -2.34
CA SER A 90 11.36 7.06 -3.04
C SER A 90 10.25 7.94 -2.45
N THR A 91 9.05 7.38 -2.26
CA THR A 91 7.92 8.08 -1.61
C THR A 91 8.29 8.54 -0.20
N HIS A 92 8.85 7.67 0.63
CA HIS A 92 9.23 8.00 2.01
C HIS A 92 10.29 9.11 2.08
N LYS A 93 11.28 9.07 1.19
CA LYS A 93 12.30 10.12 1.08
C LYS A 93 11.70 11.44 0.59
N LYS A 94 10.83 11.40 -0.43
CA LYS A 94 10.12 12.57 -0.96
C LYS A 94 9.31 13.29 0.12
N PHE A 95 8.68 12.55 1.03
CA PHE A 95 7.95 13.09 2.16
C PHE A 95 8.80 13.31 3.43
N LYS A 96 10.12 13.12 3.35
CA LYS A 96 11.09 13.37 4.44
C LYS A 96 10.70 12.63 5.73
N LEU A 97 10.34 11.36 5.64
CA LEU A 97 10.18 10.51 6.83
C LEU A 97 11.54 10.29 7.49
N LEU A 98 11.60 10.45 8.81
CA LEU A 98 12.86 10.36 9.57
C LEU A 98 13.53 8.99 9.41
N ASN A 99 12.73 7.91 9.38
CA ASN A 99 13.19 6.53 9.26
C ASN A 99 12.79 5.90 7.93
N ALA A 100 12.87 6.66 6.83
CA ALA A 100 12.41 6.25 5.50
C ALA A 100 12.91 4.85 5.08
N LEU A 101 14.18 4.52 5.35
CA LEU A 101 14.76 3.22 5.02
C LEU A 101 14.03 2.08 5.74
N GLN A 102 13.97 2.15 7.07
CA GLN A 102 13.37 1.13 7.92
C GLN A 102 11.86 0.99 7.67
N ALA A 103 11.15 2.11 7.53
CA ALA A 103 9.73 2.11 7.20
C ALA A 103 9.47 1.40 5.86
N SER A 104 10.25 1.70 4.83
CA SER A 104 10.09 1.06 3.51
C SER A 104 10.38 -0.43 3.54
N GLN A 105 11.38 -0.86 4.32
CA GLN A 105 11.68 -2.28 4.52
C GLN A 105 10.54 -3.01 5.24
N SER A 106 9.96 -2.36 6.26
CA SER A 106 8.81 -2.92 6.98
C SER A 106 7.61 -3.11 6.05
N CYS A 107 7.28 -2.13 5.20
CA CYS A 107 6.14 -2.24 4.29
C CYS A 107 6.26 -3.43 3.33
N VAL A 108 7.45 -3.67 2.77
CA VAL A 108 7.63 -4.78 1.82
C VAL A 108 7.86 -6.14 2.48
N TYR A 109 8.24 -6.17 3.75
CA TYR A 109 8.49 -7.41 4.49
C TYR A 109 7.27 -8.34 4.48
N HIS A 110 6.06 -7.79 4.63
CA HIS A 110 4.82 -8.55 4.67
C HIS A 110 4.52 -9.25 3.33
N ILE A 111 4.92 -8.67 2.21
CA ILE A 111 4.75 -9.24 0.87
C ILE A 111 5.41 -10.62 0.79
N ALA A 112 6.72 -10.68 1.08
CA ALA A 112 7.49 -11.91 0.97
C ALA A 112 7.15 -12.93 2.07
N LYS A 113 6.70 -12.45 3.24
CA LYS A 113 6.38 -13.29 4.39
C LYS A 113 5.04 -14.00 4.26
N TYR A 114 4.00 -13.29 3.84
CA TYR A 114 2.63 -13.81 3.92
C TYR A 114 2.09 -14.33 2.59
N GLN A 115 2.73 -13.98 1.47
CA GLN A 115 2.26 -14.41 0.17
C GLN A 115 3.04 -15.61 -0.34
N LYS A 116 2.33 -16.63 -0.83
CA LYS A 116 2.91 -17.79 -1.52
C LYS A 116 2.93 -17.60 -3.04
N LYS A 117 1.94 -16.87 -3.57
CA LYS A 117 1.79 -16.61 -5.01
C LYS A 117 1.15 -15.25 -5.21
N LEU A 118 1.60 -14.55 -6.24
CA LEU A 118 0.95 -13.33 -6.71
C LEU A 118 0.00 -13.71 -7.84
N ASN A 119 -1.29 -13.47 -7.63
CA ASN A 119 -2.27 -13.54 -8.70
C ASN A 119 -2.96 -12.18 -8.84
N ARG A 120 -3.54 -11.97 -10.02
CA ARG A 120 -4.17 -10.70 -10.39
C ARG A 120 -5.24 -10.25 -9.39
N SER A 121 -6.08 -11.18 -8.94
CA SER A 121 -7.19 -10.87 -8.02
C SER A 121 -6.67 -10.48 -6.64
N ILE A 122 -5.67 -11.18 -6.09
CA ILE A 122 -5.05 -10.84 -4.80
C ILE A 122 -4.44 -9.43 -4.86
N LEU A 123 -3.66 -9.13 -5.90
CA LEU A 123 -3.03 -7.82 -6.03
C LEU A 123 -4.07 -6.71 -6.24
N ALA A 124 -5.09 -6.94 -7.07
CA ALA A 124 -6.17 -5.97 -7.28
C ALA A 124 -6.91 -5.68 -5.97
N ARG A 125 -7.26 -6.72 -5.19
CA ARG A 125 -7.89 -6.60 -3.88
C ARG A 125 -7.02 -5.80 -2.91
N ILE A 126 -5.74 -6.14 -2.78
CA ILE A 126 -4.81 -5.41 -1.88
C ILE A 126 -4.78 -3.92 -2.21
N TYR A 127 -4.65 -3.56 -3.49
CA TYR A 127 -4.63 -2.16 -3.90
C TYR A 127 -5.99 -1.48 -3.68
N ALA A 128 -7.09 -2.16 -4.02
CA ALA A 128 -8.44 -1.62 -3.84
C ALA A 128 -8.76 -1.36 -2.36
N ASN A 129 -8.47 -2.33 -1.49
CA ASN A 129 -8.69 -2.21 -0.05
C ASN A 129 -7.78 -1.15 0.57
N THR A 130 -6.51 -1.11 0.18
CA THR A 130 -5.59 -0.08 0.67
C THR A 130 -6.11 1.31 0.39
N VAL A 131 -6.57 1.54 -0.85
CA VAL A 131 -7.07 2.86 -1.28
C VAL A 131 -8.42 3.17 -0.63
N SER A 132 -9.38 2.25 -0.67
CA SER A 132 -10.72 2.47 -0.15
C SER A 132 -10.73 2.67 1.36
N LYS A 133 -10.05 1.81 2.14
CA LYS A 133 -9.93 1.96 3.61
C LYS A 133 -9.25 3.28 3.97
N LEU A 134 -8.23 3.71 3.21
CA LEU A 134 -7.57 4.99 3.45
C LEU A 134 -8.46 6.18 3.08
N ALA A 135 -9.14 6.14 1.93
CA ALA A 135 -10.04 7.20 1.49
C ALA A 135 -11.24 7.35 2.42
N PHE A 136 -11.80 6.23 2.90
CA PHE A 136 -12.85 6.20 3.91
C PHE A 136 -12.38 6.84 5.22
N ALA A 137 -11.21 6.42 5.73
CA ALA A 137 -10.62 7.00 6.93
C ALA A 137 -10.28 8.50 6.82
N LYS A 138 -10.24 9.05 5.61
CA LYS A 138 -10.05 10.49 5.34
C LYS A 138 -11.34 11.23 5.00
N GLY A 139 -12.49 10.55 5.05
CA GLY A 139 -13.79 11.12 4.70
C GLY A 139 -13.91 11.52 3.24
N VAL A 140 -13.13 10.91 2.35
CA VAL A 140 -13.19 11.12 0.90
C VAL A 140 -14.11 10.10 0.24
N LEU A 141 -14.14 8.87 0.74
CA LEU A 141 -14.99 7.79 0.23
C LEU A 141 -16.30 7.75 1.01
N ASP A 142 -17.41 7.73 0.28
CA ASP A 142 -18.78 7.49 0.79
C ASP A 142 -19.55 6.60 -0.20
N GLU A 143 -20.80 6.25 0.12
CA GLU A 143 -21.63 5.40 -0.75
C GLU A 143 -21.96 6.05 -2.11
N GLU A 144 -22.08 7.38 -2.15
CA GLU A 144 -22.47 8.11 -3.35
C GLU A 144 -21.34 8.18 -4.38
N ASN A 145 -20.09 8.13 -3.92
CA ASN A 145 -18.91 8.32 -4.77
C ASN A 145 -18.02 7.07 -4.93
N ALA A 146 -18.34 5.95 -4.29
CA ALA A 146 -17.49 4.77 -4.24
C ALA A 146 -17.13 4.20 -5.62
N GLU A 147 -18.12 4.07 -6.51
CA GLU A 147 -17.91 3.54 -7.86
C GLU A 147 -17.06 4.50 -8.70
N ASP A 148 -17.36 5.80 -8.67
CA ASP A 148 -16.64 6.82 -9.42
C ASP A 148 -15.18 6.92 -8.97
N LEU A 149 -14.92 6.86 -7.66
CA LEU A 149 -13.56 6.84 -7.13
C LEU A 149 -12.81 5.56 -7.52
N ALA A 150 -13.47 4.40 -7.53
CA ALA A 150 -12.87 3.14 -7.97
C ALA A 150 -12.47 3.19 -9.46
N LEU A 151 -13.36 3.70 -10.32
CA LEU A 151 -13.09 3.88 -11.74
C LEU A 151 -12.00 4.92 -12.01
N SER A 152 -11.99 6.01 -11.24
CA SER A 152 -10.95 7.03 -11.29
C SER A 152 -9.59 6.43 -10.92
N PHE A 153 -9.51 5.67 -9.83
CA PHE A 153 -8.30 4.99 -9.42
C PHE A 153 -7.78 4.02 -10.50
N ALA A 154 -8.67 3.23 -11.09
CA ALA A 154 -8.33 2.37 -12.22
C ALA A 154 -7.83 3.16 -13.43
N SER A 155 -8.38 4.35 -13.71
CA SER A 155 -7.90 5.20 -14.80
C SER A 155 -6.48 5.71 -14.57
N PHE A 156 -6.12 6.13 -13.36
CA PHE A 156 -4.75 6.55 -13.04
C PHE A 156 -3.72 5.45 -13.30
N ILE A 157 -4.01 4.21 -12.91
CA ILE A 157 -3.13 3.06 -13.18
C ILE A 157 -3.07 2.80 -14.69
N ARG A 158 -4.22 2.82 -15.37
CA ARG A 158 -4.34 2.57 -16.81
C ARG A 158 -3.57 3.58 -17.65
N GLU A 159 -3.65 4.86 -17.31
CA GLU A 159 -2.95 5.95 -18.00
C GLU A 159 -1.44 5.86 -17.81
N ASN A 160 -0.99 5.64 -16.57
CA ASN A 160 0.41 5.39 -16.27
C ASN A 160 0.93 4.14 -17.00
N ALA A 161 0.14 3.07 -17.07
CA ALA A 161 0.48 1.86 -17.80
C ALA A 161 0.66 2.09 -19.30
N ARG A 162 -0.25 2.83 -19.94
CA ARG A 162 -0.10 3.22 -21.36
C ARG A 162 1.19 4.02 -21.56
N ARG A 163 1.47 4.97 -20.68
CA ARG A 163 2.65 5.83 -20.75
C ARG A 163 3.95 5.04 -20.61
N PHE A 164 4.11 4.23 -19.56
CA PHE A 164 5.35 3.49 -19.31
C PHE A 164 5.58 2.35 -20.28
N LYS A 165 4.51 1.65 -20.68
CA LYS A 165 4.61 0.61 -21.71
C LYS A 165 5.06 1.18 -23.06
N LYS A 166 4.51 2.33 -23.47
CA LYS A 166 4.94 3.03 -24.70
C LYS A 166 6.39 3.51 -24.63
N ALA A 167 6.87 3.86 -23.44
CA ALA A 167 8.25 4.27 -23.22
C ALA A 167 9.27 3.11 -23.19
N GLY A 168 8.81 1.84 -23.25
CA GLY A 168 9.69 0.67 -23.21
C GLY A 168 10.31 0.40 -21.83
N ASP A 169 9.70 0.92 -20.75
CA ASP A 169 10.18 0.73 -19.38
C ASP A 169 10.05 -0.75 -18.98
N GLN A 170 11.14 -1.35 -18.50
CA GLN A 170 11.15 -2.78 -18.12
C GLN A 170 10.30 -3.06 -16.88
N ASP A 171 10.17 -2.10 -15.97
CA ASP A 171 9.37 -2.21 -14.75
C ASP A 171 8.02 -1.47 -14.88
N TRP A 172 7.54 -1.28 -16.11
CA TRP A 172 6.33 -0.51 -16.39
C TRP A 172 5.13 -0.93 -15.54
N LYS A 173 4.94 -2.24 -15.25
CA LYS A 173 3.83 -2.71 -14.42
C LYS A 173 3.90 -2.15 -12.99
N ILE A 174 5.04 -2.34 -12.32
CA ILE A 174 5.25 -1.90 -10.93
C ILE A 174 5.20 -0.38 -10.84
N LYS A 175 5.83 0.29 -11.80
CA LYS A 175 5.83 1.75 -11.89
C LYS A 175 4.43 2.31 -12.10
N SER A 176 3.60 1.63 -12.89
CA SER A 176 2.19 2.03 -13.10
C SER A 176 1.35 1.87 -11.85
N LEU A 177 1.57 0.79 -11.08
CA LEU A 177 0.91 0.58 -9.80
C LEU A 177 1.32 1.64 -8.78
N ALA A 178 2.63 1.85 -8.59
CA ALA A 178 3.16 2.79 -7.61
C ALA A 178 2.77 4.24 -7.95
N GLN A 179 2.95 4.65 -9.20
CA GLN A 179 2.64 6.01 -9.62
C GLN A 179 1.14 6.25 -9.76
N GLY A 180 0.37 5.25 -10.23
CA GLY A 180 -1.09 5.33 -10.26
C GLY A 180 -1.69 5.50 -8.86
N LEU A 181 -1.16 4.78 -7.86
CA LEU A 181 -1.51 4.98 -6.45
C LEU A 181 -1.17 6.39 -5.97
N GLU A 182 0.06 6.85 -6.17
CA GLU A 182 0.47 8.20 -5.76
C GLU A 182 -0.37 9.31 -6.42
N ASP A 183 -0.62 9.20 -7.72
CA ASP A 183 -1.35 10.20 -8.49
C ASP A 183 -2.82 10.27 -8.05
N PHE A 184 -3.48 9.12 -7.83
CA PHE A 184 -4.84 9.06 -7.30
C PHE A 184 -4.93 9.62 -5.87
N LEU A 185 -4.06 9.18 -4.96
CA LEU A 185 -4.06 9.69 -3.58
C LEU A 185 -3.77 11.19 -3.54
N ARG A 186 -3.00 11.71 -4.50
CA ARG A 186 -2.79 13.15 -4.65
C ARG A 186 -4.02 13.86 -5.16
N SER A 187 -4.75 13.31 -6.15
CA SER A 187 -6.00 13.93 -6.62
C SER A 187 -7.07 14.00 -5.54
N CYS A 188 -7.06 13.06 -4.58
CA CYS A 188 -7.94 13.06 -3.42
C CYS A 188 -7.44 13.94 -2.26
N ASN A 189 -6.31 14.66 -2.41
CA ASN A 189 -5.65 15.40 -1.32
C ASN A 189 -5.27 14.54 -0.09
N ILE A 190 -5.13 13.22 -0.27
CA ILE A 190 -4.75 12.27 0.78
C ILE A 190 -3.22 12.16 0.89
N LEU A 191 -2.50 12.24 -0.23
CA LEU A 191 -1.04 12.00 -0.23
C LEU A 191 -0.27 13.16 0.42
N SER A 192 0.04 13.02 1.70
CA SER A 192 0.81 14.00 2.48
C SER A 192 1.73 13.31 3.48
N ARG A 193 2.77 14.02 3.95
CA ARG A 193 3.70 13.51 4.97
C ARG A 193 3.00 12.95 6.21
N LYS A 194 1.88 13.56 6.62
CA LYS A 194 1.10 13.14 7.80
C LYS A 194 0.35 11.83 7.57
N ASN A 195 0.04 11.51 6.32
CA ASN A 195 -0.78 10.35 5.96
C ASN A 195 0.05 9.14 5.50
N ILE A 196 1.35 9.30 5.19
CA ILE A 196 2.21 8.18 4.79
C ILE A 196 2.24 7.05 5.83
N PRO A 197 2.41 7.31 7.15
CA PRO A 197 2.42 6.22 8.13
C PRO A 197 1.11 5.41 8.18
N LEU A 198 -0.03 6.07 7.95
CA LEU A 198 -1.32 5.39 7.87
C LEU A 198 -1.44 4.58 6.57
N LEU A 199 -0.98 5.13 5.44
CA LEU A 199 -0.93 4.39 4.17
C LEU A 199 -0.07 3.13 4.30
N ASP A 200 1.11 3.25 4.93
CA ASP A 200 2.01 2.13 5.19
C ASP A 200 1.35 1.04 6.03
N LEU A 201 0.66 1.45 7.11
CA LEU A 201 -0.05 0.55 8.01
C LEU A 201 -1.16 -0.21 7.29
N VAL A 202 -2.05 0.51 6.58
CA VAL A 202 -3.15 -0.10 5.84
C VAL A 202 -2.60 -1.05 4.77
N PHE A 203 -1.63 -0.60 3.98
CA PHE A 203 -1.03 -1.43 2.94
C PHE A 203 -0.40 -2.71 3.51
N ALA A 204 0.37 -2.61 4.60
CA ALA A 204 0.96 -3.76 5.26
C ALA A 204 -0.10 -4.75 5.76
N ASN A 205 -1.19 -4.26 6.36
CA ASN A 205 -2.28 -5.10 6.84
C ASN A 205 -2.99 -5.85 5.70
N GLU A 206 -3.20 -5.23 4.54
CA GLU A 206 -3.80 -5.93 3.39
C GLU A 206 -2.97 -7.12 2.91
N TRP A 207 -1.63 -7.03 3.00
CA TRP A 207 -0.76 -8.16 2.67
C TRP A 207 -0.85 -9.31 3.68
N ILE A 208 -1.10 -8.99 4.96
CA ILE A 208 -1.28 -9.97 6.03
C ILE A 208 -2.65 -10.66 5.87
N GLU A 209 -3.71 -9.87 5.71
CA GLU A 209 -5.08 -10.35 5.53
C GLU A 209 -5.17 -11.27 4.30
N ALA A 210 -4.62 -10.82 3.16
CA ALA A 210 -4.66 -11.60 1.93
C ALA A 210 -3.85 -12.90 1.97
N GLY A 211 -2.86 -13.00 2.87
CA GLY A 211 -2.05 -14.22 3.04
C GLY A 211 -2.62 -15.19 4.06
N SER A 212 -3.60 -14.75 4.85
CA SER A 212 -4.25 -15.53 5.89
C SER A 212 -5.57 -16.17 5.43
N SER A 213 -6.08 -15.76 4.26
CA SER A 213 -7.25 -16.32 3.55
C SER A 213 -6.89 -17.49 2.65
#